data_AF-A0A2N0NIR5-F1
#
_entry.id   AF-A0A2N0NIR5-F1
#
_cell.length_a   1.000
_cell.length_b   1.000
_cell.length_c   1.000
_cell.angle_alpha   90.00
_cell.angle_beta   90.00
_cell.angle_gamma   90.00
#
_symmetry.space_group_name_H-M   'P 1'
#
loop_
_entity.id
_entity.type
_entity.pdbx_description
1 polymer ?
#
loop_
_entity_poly.entity_id
_entity_poly.type
_entity_poly.pdbx_seq_one_letter_code
_entity_poly.pdbx_strand_id
1 'polypeptide(L)'
;MNEMKIDNINSYEKEIKYKEPLIRQVNHGPFSDDEKNYIYEWANSQTKNCDAIRWEFLQIEIQNNFGKFRLRNDLKYQWNYRIHYLLPFMFGD
;
A
#
# COMPACT_ATOMS: atom_id res chain seq x y z
N MET A 1 4.68 -30.49 -6.98
CA MET A 1 4.28 -29.59 -5.87
C MET A 1 4.82 -28.18 -6.13
N ASN A 2 4.40 -27.51 -7.23
CA ASN A 2 4.78 -26.11 -7.52
C ASN A 2 3.82 -25.44 -8.54
N GLU A 3 2.57 -25.89 -8.64
CA GLU A 3 1.60 -25.34 -9.61
C GLU A 3 0.70 -24.26 -8.97
N MET A 4 0.41 -24.35 -7.67
CA MET A 4 -0.50 -23.41 -6.97
C MET A 4 -0.01 -21.94 -6.86
N LYS A 5 1.24 -21.62 -7.20
CA LYS A 5 1.75 -20.23 -7.11
C LYS A 5 1.60 -19.43 -8.40
N ILE A 6 1.60 -20.10 -9.56
CA ILE A 6 1.64 -19.45 -10.87
C ILE A 6 0.25 -18.93 -11.24
N ASP A 7 -0.80 -19.68 -10.92
CA ASP A 7 -2.19 -19.30 -11.21
C ASP A 7 -2.60 -18.03 -10.47
N ASN A 8 -2.10 -17.86 -9.24
CA ASN A 8 -2.40 -16.70 -8.41
C ASN A 8 -1.76 -15.43 -8.99
N ILE A 9 -0.47 -15.51 -9.40
CA ILE A 9 0.24 -14.38 -10.02
C ILE A 9 -0.45 -13.97 -11.33
N ASN A 10 -0.78 -14.93 -12.19
CA ASN A 10 -1.47 -14.66 -13.44
C ASN A 10 -2.89 -14.10 -13.24
N SER A 11 -3.61 -14.53 -12.19
CA SER A 11 -4.91 -13.97 -11.82
C SER A 11 -4.78 -12.49 -11.40
N TYR A 12 -3.83 -12.17 -10.53
CA TYR A 12 -3.60 -10.78 -10.11
C TYR A 12 -3.12 -9.88 -11.25
N GLU A 13 -2.24 -10.37 -12.14
CA GLU A 13 -1.82 -9.60 -13.31
C GLU A 13 -2.98 -9.32 -14.27
N LYS A 14 -3.90 -10.28 -14.42
CA LYS A 14 -5.14 -10.10 -15.19
C LYS A 14 -6.03 -9.04 -14.54
N GLU A 15 -6.24 -9.09 -13.23
CA GLU A 15 -7.03 -8.08 -12.51
C GLU A 15 -6.41 -6.69 -12.53
N ILE A 16 -5.08 -6.59 -12.47
CA ILE A 16 -4.36 -5.32 -12.59
C ILE A 16 -4.52 -4.75 -14.01
N LYS A 17 -4.45 -5.60 -15.05
CA LYS A 17 -4.59 -5.19 -16.46
C LYS A 17 -6.00 -4.69 -16.81
N TYR A 18 -7.05 -5.14 -16.11
CA TYR A 18 -8.44 -4.68 -16.31
C TYR A 18 -8.80 -3.43 -15.50
N LYS A 19 -7.87 -2.83 -14.74
CA LYS A 19 -8.10 -1.69 -13.84
C LYS A 19 -7.63 -0.32 -14.37
N GLU A 20 -7.81 -0.03 -15.67
CA GLU A 20 -7.90 1.36 -16.14
C GLU A 20 -9.30 1.60 -16.73
N PRO A 21 -10.12 2.46 -16.10
CA PRO A 21 -9.76 3.83 -15.74
C PRO A 21 -9.98 4.18 -14.26
N LEU A 22 -9.13 3.68 -13.34
CA LEU A 22 -9.17 4.11 -11.93
C LEU A 22 -8.59 5.53 -11.71
N ILE A 23 -7.97 6.13 -12.73
CA ILE A 23 -7.45 7.51 -12.68
C ILE A 23 -8.58 8.52 -12.34
N ARG A 24 -9.83 8.26 -12.74
CA ARG A 24 -10.99 9.10 -12.38
C ARG A 24 -11.56 8.81 -10.98
N GLN A 25 -11.16 7.70 -10.34
CA GLN A 25 -11.60 7.28 -9.01
C GLN A 25 -10.52 7.50 -7.94
N VAL A 26 -9.41 8.17 -8.30
CA VAL A 26 -8.38 8.54 -7.34
C VAL A 26 -9.01 9.42 -6.26
N ASN A 27 -8.94 8.95 -5.03
CA ASN A 27 -9.39 9.73 -3.91
C ASN A 27 -8.29 10.73 -3.53
N HIS A 28 -8.50 11.99 -3.87
CA HIS A 28 -7.62 13.11 -3.51
C HIS A 28 -7.91 13.71 -2.12
N GLY A 29 -8.91 13.17 -1.40
CA GLY A 29 -9.21 13.61 -0.04
C GLY A 29 -8.06 13.28 0.91
N PRO A 30 -8.02 13.88 2.12
CA PRO A 30 -7.04 13.52 3.12
C PRO A 30 -7.14 12.02 3.48
N PHE A 31 -6.03 11.43 3.91
CA PHE A 31 -6.04 10.11 4.55
C PHE A 31 -6.73 10.22 5.91
N SER A 32 -7.67 9.34 6.20
CA SER A 32 -8.16 9.18 7.57
C SER A 32 -7.08 8.59 8.46
N ASP A 33 -7.22 8.75 9.77
CA ASP A 33 -6.23 8.22 10.71
C ASP A 33 -6.20 6.68 10.69
N ASP A 34 -7.33 6.02 10.44
CA ASP A 34 -7.40 4.57 10.21
C ASP A 34 -6.62 4.14 8.97
N GLU A 35 -6.76 4.87 7.84
CA GLU A 35 -6.01 4.59 6.61
C GLU A 35 -4.50 4.73 6.86
N LYS A 36 -4.09 5.78 7.58
CA LYS A 36 -2.67 5.99 7.94
C LYS A 36 -2.16 4.86 8.83
N ASN A 37 -2.88 4.51 9.88
CA ASN A 37 -2.47 3.43 10.78
C ASN A 37 -2.35 2.09 10.05
N TYR A 38 -3.27 1.80 9.12
CA TYR A 38 -3.18 0.60 8.29
C TYR A 38 -1.93 0.57 7.41
N ILE A 39 -1.64 1.67 6.70
CA ILE A 39 -0.42 1.82 5.88
C ILE A 39 0.83 1.56 6.73
N TYR A 40 0.82 2.11 7.94
CA TYR A 40 1.91 2.07 8.90
C TYR A 40 2.18 0.68 9.47
N GLU A 41 1.15 -0.05 9.87
CA GLU A 41 1.27 -1.42 10.33
C GLU A 41 1.68 -2.35 9.19
N TRP A 42 1.04 -2.21 8.04
CA TRP A 42 1.32 -3.03 6.86
C TRP A 42 2.76 -2.84 6.38
N ALA A 43 3.21 -1.60 6.17
CA ALA A 43 4.58 -1.32 5.73
C ALA A 43 5.62 -1.81 6.74
N ASN A 44 5.39 -1.65 8.04
CA ASN A 44 6.29 -2.15 9.09
C ASN A 44 6.36 -3.69 9.12
N SER A 45 5.25 -4.38 8.83
CA SER A 45 5.24 -5.84 8.71
C SER A 45 6.05 -6.34 7.50
N GLN A 46 6.06 -5.57 6.41
CA GLN A 46 6.79 -5.90 5.19
C GLN A 46 8.28 -5.63 5.34
N THR A 47 8.68 -4.52 5.97
CA THR A 47 10.11 -4.22 6.22
C THR A 47 10.80 -5.22 7.14
N LYS A 48 10.04 -5.96 7.95
CA LYS A 48 10.59 -7.04 8.80
C LYS A 48 10.94 -8.30 8.02
N ASN A 49 10.31 -8.51 6.86
CA ASN A 49 10.35 -9.78 6.12
C ASN A 49 10.86 -9.64 4.68
N CYS A 50 10.99 -8.42 4.16
CA CYS A 50 11.32 -8.16 2.76
C CYS A 50 12.22 -6.93 2.61
N ASP A 51 13.18 -7.00 1.69
CA ASP A 51 14.10 -5.91 1.36
C ASP A 51 13.41 -4.71 0.69
N ALA A 52 12.21 -4.91 0.12
CA ALA A 52 11.49 -3.87 -0.60
C ALA A 52 9.98 -3.91 -0.35
N ILE A 53 9.41 -2.74 -0.06
CA ILE A 53 7.95 -2.59 0.14
C ILE A 53 7.23 -2.63 -1.20
N ARG A 54 6.39 -3.63 -1.41
CA ARG A 54 5.54 -3.78 -2.61
C ARG A 54 4.25 -2.97 -2.49
N TRP A 55 4.33 -1.67 -2.78
CA TRP A 55 3.21 -0.72 -2.72
C TRP A 55 1.98 -1.10 -3.57
N GLU A 56 2.17 -1.94 -4.58
CA GLU A 56 1.10 -2.55 -5.39
C GLU A 56 0.07 -3.30 -4.56
N PHE A 57 0.55 -4.11 -3.62
CA PHE A 57 -0.32 -4.90 -2.77
C PHE A 57 -1.03 -4.02 -1.76
N LEU A 58 -0.33 -3.07 -1.14
CA LEU A 58 -0.95 -2.12 -0.23
C LEU A 58 -2.06 -1.30 -0.90
N GLN A 59 -1.86 -0.93 -2.18
CA GLN A 59 -2.87 -0.22 -2.96
C GLN A 59 -4.15 -1.06 -3.14
N ILE A 60 -4.01 -2.36 -3.41
CA ILE A 60 -5.14 -3.29 -3.54
C ILE A 60 -5.82 -3.48 -2.17
N GLU A 61 -5.05 -3.70 -1.12
CA GLU A 61 -5.54 -3.86 0.26
C GLU A 61 -6.35 -2.65 0.73
N ILE A 62 -5.86 -1.43 0.48
CA ILE A 62 -6.57 -0.20 0.85
C ILE A 62 -7.86 -0.06 0.04
N GLN A 63 -7.83 -0.39 -1.24
CA GLN A 63 -9.02 -0.36 -2.07
C GLN A 63 -10.07 -1.36 -1.56
N ASN A 64 -9.65 -2.56 -1.14
CA ASN A 64 -10.55 -3.59 -0.62
C ASN A 64 -11.11 -3.25 0.76
N ASN A 65 -10.28 -2.73 1.68
CA ASN A 65 -10.67 -2.45 3.06
C ASN A 65 -11.42 -1.12 3.22
N PHE A 66 -11.05 -0.09 2.45
CA PHE A 66 -11.59 1.26 2.60
C PHE A 66 -12.44 1.73 1.41
N GLY A 67 -12.52 0.93 0.33
CA GLY A 67 -13.24 1.32 -0.88
C GLY A 67 -12.64 2.51 -1.63
N LYS A 68 -11.43 2.95 -1.24
CA LYS A 68 -10.76 4.14 -1.79
C LYS A 68 -9.55 3.73 -2.62
N PHE A 69 -9.48 4.26 -3.84
CA PHE A 69 -8.27 4.11 -4.64
C PHE A 69 -7.28 5.22 -4.29
N ARG A 70 -6.16 4.83 -3.66
CA ARG A 70 -5.04 5.72 -3.32
C ARG A 70 -3.88 5.49 -4.28
N LEU A 71 -3.17 6.55 -4.68
CA LEU A 71 -2.02 6.41 -5.54
C LEU A 71 -0.84 5.82 -4.77
N ARG A 72 -0.03 5.00 -5.44
CA ARG A 72 1.18 4.42 -4.85
C ARG A 72 2.15 5.49 -4.33
N ASN A 73 2.23 6.62 -5.02
CA ASN A 73 3.06 7.75 -4.60
C ASN A 73 2.56 8.38 -3.30
N ASP A 74 1.25 8.46 -3.09
CA ASP A 74 0.67 8.97 -1.85
C ASP A 74 0.99 8.02 -0.68
N LEU A 75 0.88 6.71 -0.90
CA LEU A 75 1.22 5.70 0.11
C LEU A 75 2.71 5.78 0.50
N LYS A 76 3.59 5.89 -0.49
CA LYS A 76 5.03 6.12 -0.27
C LYS A 76 5.27 7.41 0.51
N TYR A 77 4.57 8.50 0.15
CA TYR A 77 4.69 9.78 0.83
C TYR A 77 4.26 9.68 2.30
N GLN A 78 3.13 9.03 2.60
CA GLN A 78 2.67 8.83 3.99
C GLN A 78 3.68 8.04 4.83
N TRP A 79 4.26 6.99 4.26
CA TRP A 79 5.30 6.21 4.92
C TRP A 79 6.58 7.02 5.14
N ASN A 80 7.10 7.66 4.10
CA ASN A 80 8.31 8.49 4.20
C ASN A 80 8.09 9.64 5.19
N TYR A 81 6.91 10.24 5.21
CA TYR A 81 6.54 11.25 6.19
C TYR A 81 6.66 10.71 7.62
N ARG A 82 6.15 9.49 7.88
CA ARG A 82 6.29 8.85 9.18
C ARG A 82 7.75 8.55 9.55
N ILE A 83 8.52 7.96 8.64
CA ILE A 83 9.90 7.55 8.91
C ILE A 83 10.83 8.76 9.13
N HIS A 84 10.63 9.86 8.39
CA HIS A 84 11.51 11.03 8.48
C HIS A 84 11.06 12.10 9.47
N TYR A 85 9.77 12.24 9.73
CA TYR A 85 9.25 13.34 10.55
C TYR A 85 8.57 12.88 11.84
N LEU A 86 8.00 11.67 11.90
CA LEU A 86 7.31 11.19 13.11
C LEU A 86 8.17 10.28 13.98
N LEU A 87 8.92 9.33 13.39
CA LEU A 87 9.78 8.44 14.16
C LEU A 87 10.99 9.16 14.79
N PRO A 88 11.72 10.06 14.10
CA PRO A 88 12.82 10.79 14.72
C PRO A 88 12.34 11.76 15.80
N PHE A 89 11.08 12.21 15.72
CA PHE A 89 10.46 13.06 16.72
C PHE A 89 9.95 12.28 17.95
N MET A 90 9.53 11.02 17.78
CA MET A 90 9.05 10.16 18.88
C MET A 90 10.17 9.36 19.58
N PHE A 91 11.31 9.15 18.92
CA PHE A 91 12.45 8.40 19.45
C PHE A 91 13.75 9.22 19.44
N GLY A 92 13.65 10.55 19.56
CA GLY A 92 14.80 11.45 19.52
C GLY A 92 15.96 10.98 20.40
N ASP A 93 17.18 11.09 19.86
CA ASP A 93 18.45 10.84 20.57
C ASP A 93 18.60 11.72 21.82
#